data_AF-A0A834ALV9-F1
#
_entry.id   AF-A0A834ALV9-F1
#
_cell.length_a   1.000
_cell.length_b   1.000
_cell.length_c   1.000
_cell.angle_alpha   90.00
_cell.angle_beta   90.00
_cell.angle_gamma   90.00
#
_symmetry.space_group_name_H-M   'P 1'
#
loop_
_entity.id
_entity.type
_entity.pdbx_description
1 polymer ?
#
loop_
_entity_poly.entity_id
_entity_poly.type
_entity_poly.pdbx_seq_one_letter_code
_entity_poly.pdbx_strand_id
1 'polypeptide(L)'
;MASRDTAPALDESSELSPWAQLEAPARLLLQALQAGPDGARRGLGVLRVLGGRDGEPFAWGRVLEALCREEAVTEGPDCRLQL
;
A
#
# COMPACT_ATOMS: atom_id res chain seq x y z
N MET A 1 4.16 11.39 -42.44
CA MET A 1 4.82 12.08 -41.32
C MET A 1 4.56 11.28 -40.06
N ALA A 2 5.61 10.72 -39.47
CA ALA A 2 5.52 9.96 -38.22
C ALA A 2 6.08 10.85 -37.10
N SER A 3 5.22 11.33 -36.21
CA SER A 3 5.64 11.78 -34.88
C SER A 3 5.06 10.78 -33.90
N ARG A 4 5.89 9.81 -33.50
CA ARG A 4 5.63 9.10 -32.24
C ARG A 4 5.93 10.11 -31.15
N ASP A 5 4.87 10.63 -30.57
CA ASP A 5 4.94 11.42 -29.35
C ASP A 5 5.35 10.45 -28.23
N THR A 6 6.65 10.18 -28.15
CA THR A 6 7.26 9.58 -26.95
C THR A 6 7.29 10.67 -25.90
N ALA A 7 6.16 10.84 -25.22
CA ALA A 7 6.16 11.45 -23.90
C ALA A 7 7.17 10.67 -23.05
N PRO A 8 8.06 11.34 -22.31
CA PRO A 8 8.98 10.65 -21.42
C PRO A 8 8.12 9.78 -20.51
N ALA A 9 8.44 8.48 -20.46
CA ALA A 9 8.00 7.63 -19.37
C ALA A 9 8.47 8.35 -18.10
N LEU A 10 7.55 9.10 -17.48
CA LEU A 10 7.77 9.51 -16.11
C LEU A 10 7.97 8.19 -15.39
N ASP A 11 9.16 8.07 -14.86
CA ASP A 11 9.50 7.14 -13.82
C ASP A 11 8.63 7.47 -12.59
N GLU A 12 7.32 7.24 -12.71
CA GLU A 12 6.31 7.27 -11.63
C GLU A 12 6.53 6.10 -10.66
N SER A 13 7.68 5.43 -10.74
CA SER A 13 8.18 4.59 -9.64
C SER A 13 8.92 5.44 -8.59
N SER A 14 9.14 6.73 -8.84
CA SER A 14 9.78 7.68 -7.94
C SER A 14 8.84 8.73 -7.35
N GLU A 15 7.52 8.57 -7.50
CA GLU A 15 6.61 9.13 -6.51
C GLU A 15 6.70 8.21 -5.30
N LEU A 16 7.18 8.76 -4.18
CA LEU A 16 7.31 8.08 -2.90
C LEU A 16 6.13 7.12 -2.72
N SER A 17 6.40 5.80 -2.76
CA SER A 17 5.38 4.76 -2.54
C SER A 17 4.43 5.23 -1.44
N PRO A 18 3.09 5.16 -1.60
CA PRO A 18 2.12 5.73 -0.64
C PRO A 18 2.35 5.27 0.82
N TRP A 19 3.11 4.18 0.96
CA TRP A 19 3.57 3.56 2.19
C TRP A 19 4.88 4.14 2.75
N ALA A 20 5.44 5.22 2.19
CA ALA A 20 6.74 5.79 2.58
C ALA A 20 6.73 6.35 4.01
N GLN A 21 5.56 6.76 4.48
CA GLN A 21 5.29 7.18 5.86
C GLN A 21 5.19 6.02 6.86
N LEU A 22 5.10 4.77 6.39
CA LEU A 22 5.05 3.60 7.26
C LEU A 22 6.45 3.10 7.60
N GLU A 23 6.74 2.97 8.88
CA GLU A 23 7.98 2.34 9.35
C GLU A 23 7.96 0.82 9.10
N ALA A 24 9.13 0.18 9.10
CA ALA A 24 9.19 -1.27 9.25
C ALA A 24 8.71 -1.60 10.67
N PRO A 25 7.79 -2.55 10.91
CA PRO A 25 7.35 -3.65 10.05
C PRO A 25 6.06 -3.45 9.23
N ALA A 26 5.36 -2.33 9.41
CA ALA A 26 4.09 -2.03 8.73
C ALA A 26 4.22 -2.01 7.20
N ARG A 27 5.31 -1.41 6.68
CA ARG A 27 5.60 -1.37 5.25
C ARG A 27 5.77 -2.76 4.62
N LEU A 28 6.46 -3.66 5.34
CA LEU A 28 6.73 -5.03 4.90
C LEU A 28 5.43 -5.84 4.76
N LEU A 29 4.50 -5.65 5.70
CA LEU A 29 3.18 -6.29 5.63
C LEU A 29 2.40 -5.84 4.39
N LEU A 30 2.34 -4.53 4.13
CA LEU A 30 1.62 -4.00 2.97
C LEU A 30 2.24 -4.42 1.64
N GLN A 31 3.57 -4.42 1.54
CA GLN A 31 4.28 -4.94 0.37
C GLN A 31 3.99 -6.43 0.14
N ALA A 32 3.94 -7.22 1.21
CA ALA A 32 3.60 -8.63 1.13
C ALA A 32 2.16 -8.84 0.62
N LEU A 33 1.20 -8.05 1.09
CA LEU A 33 -0.19 -8.13 0.65
C LEU A 33 -0.38 -7.70 -0.82
N GLN A 34 0.40 -6.72 -1.29
CA GLN A 34 0.37 -6.22 -2.67
C GLN A 34 1.12 -7.10 -3.68
N ALA A 35 1.76 -8.20 -3.23
CA ALA A 35 2.56 -9.07 -4.08
C ALA A 35 1.75 -9.96 -5.05
N GLY A 36 0.47 -9.65 -5.29
CA GLY A 36 -0.40 -10.38 -6.21
C GLY A 36 -1.07 -11.62 -5.57
N PRO A 37 -1.29 -12.71 -6.32
CA PRO A 37 -2.14 -13.83 -5.89
C PRO A 37 -1.67 -14.54 -4.61
N ASP A 38 -0.36 -14.50 -4.32
CA ASP A 38 0.22 -15.05 -3.09
C ASP A 38 0.21 -14.07 -1.92
N GLY A 39 -0.33 -12.87 -2.08
CA GLY A 39 -0.15 -11.76 -1.15
C GLY A 39 -0.64 -12.08 0.27
N ALA A 40 -1.79 -12.76 0.38
CA ALA A 40 -2.30 -13.22 1.66
C ALA A 40 -1.35 -14.21 2.36
N ARG A 41 -0.78 -15.17 1.61
CA ARG A 41 0.17 -16.16 2.16
C ARG A 41 1.47 -15.50 2.60
N ARG A 42 1.99 -14.54 1.82
CA ARG A 42 3.19 -13.77 2.15
C ARG A 42 2.95 -12.87 3.37
N GLY A 43 1.81 -12.20 3.43
CA GLY A 43 1.38 -11.40 4.57
C GLY A 43 1.28 -12.22 5.87
N LEU A 44 0.69 -13.42 5.80
CA LEU A 44 0.68 -14.36 6.93
C LEU A 44 2.08 -14.74 7.40
N GLY A 45 3.04 -14.92 6.49
CA GLY A 45 4.44 -15.17 6.83
C GLY A 45 5.06 -14.00 7.62
N VAL A 46 4.81 -12.76 7.18
CA VAL A 46 5.26 -11.55 7.88
C VAL A 46 4.64 -11.48 9.28
N LEU A 47 3.32 -11.72 9.42
CA LEU A 47 2.64 -11.70 10.71
C LEU A 47 3.15 -12.75 11.68
N ARG A 48 3.49 -13.95 11.21
CA ARG A 48 4.10 -15.00 12.06
C ARG A 48 5.47 -14.59 12.59
N VAL A 49 6.30 -13.94 11.76
CA VAL A 49 7.62 -13.44 12.19
C VAL A 49 7.46 -12.32 13.23
N LEU A 50 6.48 -11.45 13.05
CA LEU A 50 6.20 -10.36 13.98
C LEU A 50 5.62 -10.85 15.30
N GLY A 51 4.71 -11.82 15.25
CA GLY A 51 4.11 -12.42 16.45
C GLY A 51 5.07 -13.34 17.24
N GLY A 52 6.16 -13.80 16.62
CA GLY A 52 7.22 -14.56 17.31
C GLY A 52 8.29 -13.69 17.97
N ARG A 53 8.21 -12.35 17.85
CA ARG A 53 9.07 -11.44 18.57
C ARG A 53 8.46 -11.12 19.92
N ASP A 54 8.97 -11.75 20.97
CA ASP A 54 8.65 -11.40 22.35
C ASP A 54 9.19 -9.98 22.62
N GLY A 55 8.36 -8.94 22.46
CA GLY A 55 8.85 -7.60 22.75
C GLY A 55 7.86 -6.45 22.60
N GLU A 56 7.10 -6.37 21.52
CA GLU A 56 6.24 -5.20 21.26
C GLU A 56 5.02 -5.59 20.41
N PRO A 57 3.81 -5.11 20.74
CA PRO A 57 2.63 -5.32 19.91
C PRO A 57 2.82 -4.63 18.55
N PHE A 58 2.41 -5.31 17.47
CA PHE A 58 2.44 -4.71 16.15
C PHE A 58 1.48 -3.51 16.07
N ALA A 59 1.98 -2.36 15.62
CA ALA A 59 1.26 -1.10 15.54
C ALA A 59 0.24 -1.05 14.39
N TRP A 60 -0.84 -1.84 14.49
CA TRP A 60 -1.93 -1.89 13.51
C TRP A 60 -2.54 -0.53 13.16
N GLY A 61 -2.60 0.38 14.13
CA GLY A 61 -3.15 1.73 13.92
C GLY A 61 -2.47 2.49 12.78
N ARG A 62 -1.14 2.39 12.65
CA ARG A 62 -0.39 3.06 11.56
C ARG A 62 -0.71 2.46 10.19
N VAL A 63 -0.87 1.14 10.13
CA VAL A 63 -1.24 0.45 8.88
C VAL A 63 -2.64 0.87 8.44
N LEU A 64 -3.62 0.84 9.36
CA LEU A 64 -5.00 1.23 9.06
C LEU A 64 -5.10 2.70 8.66
N GLU A 65 -4.39 3.60 9.36
CA GLU A 65 -4.33 5.02 9.03
C GLU A 65 -3.81 5.25 7.59
N ALA A 66 -2.76 4.54 7.20
CA ALA A 66 -2.22 4.64 5.85
C ALA A 66 -3.18 4.07 4.79
N LEU A 67 -3.86 2.95 5.08
CA LEU A 67 -4.86 2.38 4.17
C LEU A 67 -6.04 3.33 3.97
N CYS A 68 -6.57 3.93 5.05
CA CYS A 68 -7.67 4.89 4.97
C CYS A 68 -7.29 6.19 4.23
N ARG A 69 -6.01 6.57 4.21
CA ARG A 69 -5.53 7.75 3.46
C ARG A 69 -5.53 7.53 1.95
N GLU A 70 -5.23 6.31 1.52
CA GLU A 70 -5.22 5.92 0.11
C GLU A 70 -6.59 5.48 -0.41
N GLU A 71 -7.56 5.27 0.48
CA GLU A 71 -8.94 4.98 0.10
C GLU A 71 -9.52 6.21 -0.62
N ALA A 72 -9.66 6.10 -1.94
CA ALA A 72 -10.25 7.15 -2.75
C ALA A 72 -11.70 7.37 -2.32
N VAL A 73 -11.95 8.49 -1.62
CA VAL A 73 -13.31 8.96 -1.39
C VAL A 73 -13.81 9.52 -2.72
N THR A 74 -14.36 8.67 -3.58
CA THR A 74 -15.11 9.12 -4.76
C THR A 74 -16.45 9.67 -4.29
N GLU A 75 -16.52 10.97 -4.07
CA GLU A 75 -17.79 11.68 -4.02
C GLU A 75 -18.42 11.61 -5.41
N GLY A 76 -19.52 10.85 -5.54
CA GLY A 76 -20.38 10.96 -6.71
C GLY A 76 -20.95 12.40 -6.80
N PRO A 77 -21.48 12.81 -7.96
CA PRO A 77 -22.03 14.17 -8.16
C PRO A 77 -23.13 14.55 -7.15
N ASP A 78 -23.70 13.58 -6.42
CA ASP A 78 -24.71 13.75 -5.36
C ASP A 78 -24.17 13.48 -3.93
N CYS A 79 -22.85 13.54 -3.70
CA CYS A 79 -22.21 13.16 -2.42
C CYS A 79 -22.49 11.71 -1.97
N ARG A 80 -22.89 10.83 -2.90
CA ARG A 80 -23.10 9.40 -2.63
C ARG A 80 -21.80 8.65 -2.87
N LEU A 81 -21.37 7.86 -1.88
CA LEU A 81 -20.29 6.88 -2.02
C LEU A 81 -20.68 5.89 -3.12
N GLN A 82 -19.90 5.85 -4.20
CA GLN A 82 -19.98 4.79 -5.20
C GLN A 82 -18.96 3.73 -4.82
N LEU A 83 -19.45 2.53 -4.50
CA LEU A 83 -18.65 1.33 -4.29
C LEU A 83 -18.51 0.56 -5.61
#